data_AF-A0AAX2UW24-F1
#
_entry.id   AF-A0AAX2UW24-F1
#
_cell.length_a   1.000
_cell.length_b   1.000
_cell.length_c   1.000
_cell.angle_alpha   90.00
_cell.angle_beta   90.00
_cell.angle_gamma   90.00
#
_symmetry.space_group_name_H-M   'P 1'
#
loop_
_entity.id
_entity.type
_entity.pdbx_description
1 polymer ?
#
loop_
_entity_poly.entity_id
_entity_poly.type
_entity_poly.pdbx_seq_one_letter_code
_entity_poly.pdbx_strand_id
1 'polypeptide(L)'
;MGQSDQIQICPIVEIWQNWWVSDELLRYVMNKAIKILIVMVVVIISTLPLILYFVKFGLNSDFTFNTTLTHNMDDWGAFGGFIGGTVGPVVSIIAFIGIWKTYTLQSLQLKQANNQRKSEDVQRLIASTSERIDSLLYKSKEIFVDFQGQRTSYNQDIHNSIAMLFNIIKTPDHEFKNSLSQITDSISIELIFLSEDIETLSWLLEYQVSIFKEETLKDYYYYRYRMILTMMYKANLSLQPITLRVFQLNEEKKSV
;
A
#
# COMPACT_ATOMS: atom_id res chain seq x y z
N MET A 1 26.99 -44.18 -11.40
CA MET A 1 25.92 -44.25 -12.43
C MET A 1 24.61 -44.08 -11.69
N GLY A 2 23.91 -42.98 -11.99
CA GLY A 2 22.93 -42.36 -11.09
C GLY A 2 21.65 -43.16 -10.88
N GLN A 3 21.17 -43.13 -9.64
CA GLN A 3 19.76 -43.25 -9.33
C GLN A 3 19.29 -41.86 -8.91
N SER A 4 18.41 -41.29 -9.72
CA SER A 4 17.72 -40.03 -9.46
C SER A 4 16.78 -40.20 -8.27
N ASP A 5 16.97 -39.41 -7.22
CA ASP A 5 16.03 -39.26 -6.11
C ASP A 5 14.68 -38.78 -6.65
N GLN A 6 13.70 -39.69 -6.68
CA GLN A 6 12.30 -39.37 -6.90
C GLN A 6 11.76 -38.79 -5.59
N ILE A 7 11.67 -37.47 -5.52
CA ILE A 7 11.02 -36.77 -4.40
C ILE A 7 9.54 -37.17 -4.42
N GLN A 8 9.12 -37.96 -3.44
CA GLN A 8 7.75 -38.38 -3.25
C GLN A 8 6.95 -37.17 -2.73
N ILE A 9 6.29 -36.45 -3.64
CA ILE A 9 5.44 -35.31 -3.29
C ILE A 9 4.25 -35.83 -2.47
N CYS A 10 4.02 -35.22 -1.31
CA CYS A 10 2.99 -35.61 -0.36
C CYS A 10 1.59 -35.49 -0.99
N PRO A 11 0.70 -36.51 -0.91
CA PRO A 11 -0.59 -36.54 -1.64
C PRO A 11 -1.55 -35.41 -1.26
N ILE A 12 -1.32 -34.76 -0.12
CA ILE A 12 -2.09 -33.58 0.30
C ILE A 12 -1.80 -32.39 -0.65
N VAL A 13 -0.56 -32.19 -1.08
CA VAL A 13 -0.17 -31.06 -1.94
C VAL A 13 -0.80 -31.16 -3.34
N GLU A 14 -0.92 -32.38 -3.90
CA GLU A 14 -1.61 -32.61 -5.18
C GLU A 14 -3.12 -32.32 -5.09
N ILE A 15 -3.76 -32.60 -3.96
CA ILE A 15 -5.20 -32.32 -3.77
C ILE A 15 -5.45 -30.81 -3.74
N TRP A 16 -4.61 -30.03 -3.06
CA TRP A 16 -4.75 -28.57 -3.00
C TRP A 16 -4.47 -27.90 -4.36
N GLN A 17 -3.47 -28.38 -5.12
CA GLN A 17 -3.18 -27.88 -6.47
C GLN A 17 -4.33 -28.20 -7.44
N ASN A 18 -4.86 -29.42 -7.43
CA ASN A 18 -5.97 -29.79 -8.31
C ASN A 18 -7.25 -29.02 -7.99
N TRP A 19 -7.53 -28.75 -6.72
CA TRP A 19 -8.70 -27.98 -6.32
C TRP A 19 -8.62 -26.51 -6.78
N TRP A 20 -7.45 -25.87 -6.60
CA TRP A 20 -7.22 -24.50 -7.05
C TRP A 20 -7.27 -24.34 -8.58
N VAL A 21 -6.64 -25.26 -9.32
CA VAL A 21 -6.69 -25.29 -10.79
C VAL A 21 -8.12 -25.50 -11.29
N SER A 22 -8.92 -26.33 -10.60
CA SER A 22 -10.31 -26.56 -10.98
C SER A 22 -11.19 -25.30 -10.83
N ASP A 23 -11.02 -24.51 -9.77
CA ASP A 23 -11.81 -23.28 -9.57
C ASP A 23 -11.44 -22.19 -10.59
N GLU A 24 -10.15 -22.06 -10.93
CA GLU A 24 -9.70 -21.11 -11.94
C GLU A 24 -10.17 -21.48 -13.36
N LEU A 25 -10.12 -22.77 -13.71
CA LEU A 25 -10.65 -23.30 -14.96
C LEU A 25 -12.17 -23.13 -15.05
N LEU A 26 -12.90 -23.41 -13.96
CA LEU A 26 -14.36 -23.22 -13.92
C LEU A 26 -14.74 -21.76 -14.12
N ARG A 27 -14.03 -20.83 -13.47
CA ARG A 27 -14.23 -19.38 -13.67
C ARG A 27 -13.91 -18.94 -15.10
N TYR A 28 -12.84 -19.47 -15.69
CA TYR A 28 -12.48 -19.17 -17.08
C TYR A 28 -13.53 -19.66 -18.07
N VAL A 29 -13.95 -20.92 -17.95
CA VAL A 29 -14.96 -21.54 -18.82
C VAL A 29 -16.31 -20.83 -18.67
N MET A 30 -16.72 -20.52 -17.45
CA MET A 30 -17.97 -19.80 -17.17
C MET A 30 -17.94 -18.37 -17.74
N ASN A 31 -16.83 -17.65 -17.60
CA ASN A 31 -16.67 -16.32 -18.22
C ASN A 31 -16.70 -16.37 -19.75
N LYS A 32 -16.13 -17.41 -20.35
CA LYS A 32 -16.14 -17.62 -21.81
C LYS A 32 -17.55 -17.97 -22.29
N ALA A 33 -18.25 -18.85 -21.58
CA ALA A 33 -19.63 -19.24 -21.88
C ALA A 33 -20.60 -18.05 -21.79
N ILE A 34 -20.46 -17.21 -20.75
CA ILE A 34 -21.26 -15.99 -20.58
C ILE A 34 -21.02 -15.02 -21.74
N LYS A 35 -19.76 -14.81 -22.16
CA LYS A 35 -19.44 -13.96 -23.32
C LYS A 35 -20.09 -14.50 -24.60
N ILE A 36 -19.99 -15.80 -24.84
CA ILE A 36 -20.60 -16.45 -26.02
C ILE A 36 -22.13 -16.31 -25.99
N LEU A 37 -22.75 -16.50 -24.82
CA LEU A 37 -24.20 -16.34 -24.64
C LEU A 37 -24.66 -14.92 -24.93
N ILE A 38 -23.94 -13.91 -24.44
CA ILE A 38 -24.24 -12.49 -24.73
C ILE A 38 -24.14 -12.22 -26.24
N VAL A 39 -23.09 -12.72 -26.91
CA VAL A 39 -22.94 -12.56 -28.36
C VAL A 39 -24.08 -13.22 -29.12
N MET A 40 -24.49 -14.44 -28.75
CA MET A 40 -25.62 -15.12 -29.37
C MET A 40 -26.93 -14.34 -29.20
N VAL A 41 -27.20 -13.82 -27.99
CA VAL A 41 -28.38 -12.99 -27.73
C VAL A 41 -28.38 -11.72 -28.58
N VAL A 42 -27.23 -11.04 -28.71
CA VAL A 42 -27.11 -9.84 -29.57
C VAL A 42 -27.35 -10.18 -31.04
N VAL A 43 -26.77 -11.28 -31.54
CA VAL A 43 -26.98 -11.74 -32.92
C VAL A 43 -28.45 -12.05 -33.16
N ILE A 44 -29.10 -12.80 -32.27
CA ILE A 44 -30.53 -13.14 -32.39
C ILE A 44 -31.39 -11.88 -32.39
N ILE A 45 -31.15 -10.94 -31.48
CA ILE A 45 -31.90 -9.68 -31.41
C ILE A 45 -31.71 -8.83 -32.68
N SER A 46 -30.52 -8.88 -33.29
CA SER A 46 -30.23 -8.17 -34.54
C SER A 46 -30.82 -8.84 -35.79
N THR A 47 -30.84 -10.17 -35.84
CA THR A 47 -31.24 -10.92 -37.05
C THR A 47 -32.73 -11.31 -37.04
N LEU A 48 -33.31 -11.58 -35.88
CA LEU A 48 -34.69 -12.03 -35.74
C LEU A 48 -35.70 -11.07 -36.39
N PRO A 49 -35.57 -9.75 -36.25
CA PRO A 49 -36.52 -8.85 -36.90
C PRO A 49 -36.38 -8.79 -38.42
N LEU A 50 -35.17 -8.96 -38.97
CA LEU A 50 -34.94 -9.08 -40.41
C LEU A 50 -35.62 -10.34 -40.95
N ILE A 51 -35.49 -11.47 -40.24
CA ILE A 51 -36.17 -12.73 -40.59
C ILE A 51 -37.69 -12.55 -40.56
N LEU A 52 -38.23 -11.93 -39.50
CA LEU A 52 -39.67 -11.67 -39.39
C LEU A 52 -40.20 -10.76 -40.50
N TYR A 53 -39.43 -9.77 -40.93
CA TYR A 53 -39.74 -8.93 -42.09
C TYR A 53 -39.83 -9.76 -43.38
N PHE A 54 -38.79 -10.54 -43.69
CA PHE A 54 -38.77 -11.39 -44.90
C PHE A 54 -39.87 -12.46 -44.88
N VAL A 55 -40.22 -13.00 -43.72
CA VAL A 55 -41.33 -13.97 -43.59
C VAL A 55 -42.68 -13.30 -43.81
N LYS A 56 -42.92 -12.11 -43.25
CA LYS A 56 -44.24 -11.46 -43.33
C LYS A 56 -44.50 -10.79 -44.68
N PHE A 57 -43.48 -10.19 -45.28
CA PHE A 57 -43.59 -9.44 -46.54
C PHE A 57 -43.07 -10.22 -47.76
N GLY A 58 -42.18 -11.20 -47.59
CA GLY A 58 -41.59 -11.97 -48.69
C GLY A 58 -42.28 -13.30 -49.03
N LEU A 59 -43.08 -13.88 -48.11
CA LEU A 59 -43.77 -15.16 -48.37
C LEU A 59 -45.25 -15.03 -48.77
N ASN A 60 -45.89 -13.87 -48.51
CA ASN A 60 -47.30 -13.64 -48.83
C ASN A 60 -47.52 -13.02 -50.22
N SER A 61 -46.45 -12.63 -50.92
CA SER A 61 -46.47 -12.38 -52.35
C SER A 61 -46.10 -13.69 -53.04
N ASP A 62 -46.94 -14.15 -53.98
CA ASP A 62 -46.69 -15.32 -54.82
C ASP A 62 -45.19 -15.43 -55.14
N PHE A 63 -44.61 -16.62 -54.89
CA PHE A 63 -43.19 -16.95 -55.04
C PHE A 63 -42.77 -16.89 -56.53
N THR A 64 -42.88 -15.70 -57.11
CA THR A 64 -42.17 -15.27 -58.30
C THR A 64 -41.03 -14.45 -57.74
N PHE A 65 -39.81 -14.75 -58.15
CA PHE A 65 -38.60 -14.00 -57.83
C PHE A 65 -38.66 -12.59 -58.46
N ASN A 66 -39.64 -11.79 -58.04
CA ASN A 66 -39.84 -10.39 -58.37
C ASN A 66 -40.19 -9.70 -57.06
N THR A 67 -39.28 -9.85 -56.09
CA THR A 67 -39.29 -9.18 -54.80
C THR A 67 -39.10 -7.68 -55.03
N THR A 68 -40.14 -6.98 -55.46
CA THR A 68 -40.18 -5.54 -55.26
C THR A 68 -40.33 -5.33 -53.76
N LEU A 69 -39.21 -5.03 -53.08
CA LEU A 69 -39.28 -4.45 -51.74
C LEU A 69 -40.34 -3.36 -51.74
N THR A 70 -41.17 -3.30 -50.70
CA THR A 70 -42.24 -2.30 -50.62
C THR A 70 -41.67 -0.91 -50.94
N HIS A 71 -42.20 -0.30 -52.01
CA HIS A 71 -41.86 1.07 -52.40
C HIS A 71 -42.53 2.10 -51.48
N ASN A 72 -43.41 1.65 -50.57
CA ASN A 72 -44.06 2.51 -49.62
C ASN A 72 -43.12 2.83 -48.45
N MET A 73 -42.77 4.10 -48.29
CA MET A 73 -41.90 4.57 -47.21
C MET A 73 -42.50 4.35 -45.82
N ASP A 74 -43.83 4.31 -45.71
CA ASP A 74 -44.53 4.12 -44.44
C ASP A 74 -44.25 2.74 -43.81
N ASP A 75 -44.12 1.70 -44.63
CA ASP A 75 -43.81 0.34 -44.17
C ASP A 75 -42.39 0.25 -43.59
N TRP A 76 -41.43 0.99 -44.18
CA TRP A 76 -40.08 1.11 -43.65
C TRP A 76 -40.03 1.89 -42.35
N GLY A 77 -40.83 2.94 -42.22
CA GLY A 77 -41.01 3.68 -40.97
C GLY A 77 -41.58 2.82 -39.86
N ALA A 78 -42.62 2.03 -40.15
CA ALA A 78 -43.23 1.11 -39.19
C ALA A 78 -42.26 -0.03 -38.78
N PHE A 79 -41.51 -0.59 -39.72
CA PHE A 79 -40.47 -1.58 -39.44
C PHE A 79 -39.38 -1.00 -38.54
N GLY A 80 -38.80 0.15 -38.91
CA GLY A 80 -37.82 0.86 -38.09
C GLY A 80 -38.34 1.17 -36.68
N GLY A 81 -39.61 1.52 -36.54
CA GLY A 81 -40.29 1.71 -35.26
C GLY A 81 -40.37 0.42 -34.42
N PHE A 82 -40.67 -0.73 -35.03
CA PHE A 82 -40.67 -2.03 -34.34
C PHE A 82 -39.26 -2.45 -33.88
N ILE A 83 -38.24 -2.27 -34.73
CA ILE A 83 -36.84 -2.51 -34.37
C ILE A 83 -36.43 -1.60 -33.21
N GLY A 84 -36.62 -0.30 -33.35
CA GLY A 84 -36.25 0.68 -32.33
C GLY A 84 -36.98 0.43 -31.01
N GLY A 85 -38.27 0.09 -31.06
CA GLY A 85 -39.09 -0.20 -29.88
C GLY A 85 -38.72 -1.51 -29.17
N THR A 86 -38.22 -2.51 -29.89
CA THR A 86 -37.88 -3.83 -29.29
C THR A 86 -36.40 -3.91 -28.90
N VAL A 87 -35.50 -3.48 -29.79
CA VAL A 87 -34.04 -3.53 -29.60
C VAL A 87 -33.56 -2.39 -28.68
N GLY A 88 -34.18 -1.21 -28.78
CA GLY A 88 -33.78 -0.01 -28.04
C GLY A 88 -33.77 -0.21 -26.51
N PRO A 89 -34.83 -0.75 -25.89
CA PRO A 89 -34.83 -1.05 -24.46
C PRO A 89 -33.75 -2.05 -24.04
N VAL A 90 -33.51 -3.10 -24.83
CA VAL A 90 -32.48 -4.11 -24.51
C VAL A 90 -31.08 -3.52 -24.59
N VAL A 91 -30.78 -2.76 -25.66
CA VAL A 91 -29.50 -2.07 -25.82
C VAL A 91 -29.30 -1.05 -24.70
N SER A 92 -30.34 -0.30 -24.32
CA SER A 92 -30.29 0.66 -23.22
C SER A 92 -29.95 -0.01 -21.88
N ILE A 93 -30.53 -1.17 -21.58
CA ILE A 93 -30.24 -1.93 -20.36
C ILE A 93 -28.78 -2.42 -20.37
N ILE A 94 -28.30 -2.95 -21.50
CA ILE A 94 -26.91 -3.41 -21.63
C ILE A 94 -25.93 -2.23 -21.46
N ALA A 95 -26.22 -1.10 -22.09
CA ALA A 95 -25.44 0.12 -21.95
C ALA A 95 -25.40 0.60 -20.49
N PHE A 96 -26.56 0.61 -19.82
CA PHE A 96 -26.66 0.96 -18.40
C PHE A 96 -25.83 0.03 -17.51
N ILE A 97 -25.91 -1.29 -17.71
CA ILE A 97 -25.10 -2.27 -16.97
C ILE A 97 -23.60 -2.03 -17.22
N GLY A 98 -23.22 -1.73 -18.47
CA GLY A 98 -21.85 -1.38 -18.84
C GLY A 98 -21.33 -0.16 -18.09
N ILE A 99 -22.13 0.90 -18.04
CA ILE A 99 -21.82 2.13 -17.30
C ILE A 99 -21.72 1.85 -15.80
N TRP A 100 -22.69 1.15 -15.22
CA TRP A 100 -22.71 0.80 -13.80
C TRP A 100 -21.45 0.03 -13.37
N LYS A 101 -21.09 -0.99 -14.15
CA LYS A 101 -19.90 -1.80 -13.89
C LYS A 101 -18.63 -0.95 -13.99
N THR A 102 -18.55 -0.11 -15.01
CA THR A 102 -17.42 0.80 -15.23
C THR A 102 -17.28 1.79 -14.06
N TYR A 103 -18.38 2.40 -13.63
CA TYR A 103 -18.41 3.30 -12.47
C TYR A 103 -17.93 2.60 -11.19
N THR A 104 -18.43 1.38 -10.94
CA THR A 104 -18.02 0.60 -9.76
C THR A 104 -16.53 0.31 -9.79
N LEU A 105 -15.99 -0.12 -10.93
CA LEU A 105 -14.55 -0.39 -11.08
C LEU A 105 -13.70 0.87 -10.90
N GLN A 106 -14.11 1.99 -11.50
CA GLN A 106 -13.43 3.27 -11.33
C GLN A 106 -13.43 3.72 -9.86
N SER A 107 -14.54 3.56 -9.15
CA SER A 107 -14.62 3.90 -7.72
C SER A 107 -13.65 3.07 -6.86
N LEU A 108 -13.51 1.78 -7.18
CA LEU A 108 -12.59 0.88 -6.50
C LEU A 108 -11.12 1.26 -6.78
N GLN A 109 -10.81 1.54 -8.05
CA GLN A 109 -9.47 1.98 -8.46
C GLN A 109 -9.07 3.30 -7.79
N LEU A 110 -9.98 4.27 -7.70
CA LEU A 110 -9.74 5.53 -6.99
C LEU A 110 -9.48 5.29 -5.49
N LYS A 111 -10.23 4.40 -4.86
CA LYS A 111 -10.01 4.04 -3.45
C LYS A 111 -8.63 3.38 -3.25
N GLN A 112 -8.26 2.45 -4.12
CA GLN A 112 -6.94 1.80 -4.07
C GLN A 112 -5.80 2.80 -4.31
N ALA A 113 -5.93 3.67 -5.32
CA ALA A 113 -4.96 4.71 -5.61
C ALA A 113 -4.78 5.69 -4.44
N ASN A 114 -5.88 6.08 -3.77
CA ASN A 114 -5.82 6.94 -2.59
C ASN A 114 -5.12 6.26 -1.41
N ASN A 115 -5.37 4.97 -1.18
CA ASN A 115 -4.68 4.22 -0.13
C ASN A 115 -3.19 4.06 -0.43
N GLN A 116 -2.83 3.81 -1.69
CA GLN A 116 -1.45 3.72 -2.13
C GLN A 116 -0.71 5.04 -1.92
N ARG A 117 -1.30 6.17 -2.34
CA ARG A 117 -0.72 7.51 -2.12
C ARG A 117 -0.49 7.80 -0.64
N LYS A 118 -1.46 7.49 0.23
CA LYS A 118 -1.29 7.64 1.68
C LYS A 118 -0.12 6.80 2.22
N SER A 119 0.08 5.61 1.68
CA SER A 119 1.23 4.77 2.03
C SER A 119 2.55 5.40 1.62
N GLU A 120 2.63 5.88 0.39
CA GLU A 120 3.83 6.55 -0.14
C GLU A 120 4.16 7.82 0.65
N ASP A 121 3.15 8.63 0.98
CA ASP A 121 3.33 9.85 1.79
C ASP A 121 3.86 9.53 3.19
N VAL A 122 3.27 8.54 3.89
CA VAL A 122 3.74 8.14 5.22
C VAL A 122 5.16 7.57 5.15
N GLN A 123 5.46 6.72 4.17
CA GLN A 123 6.81 6.18 3.97
C GLN A 123 7.83 7.29 3.70
N ARG A 124 7.46 8.31 2.90
CA ARG A 124 8.31 9.48 2.64
C ARG A 124 8.56 10.31 3.90
N LEU A 125 7.53 10.50 4.73
CA LEU A 125 7.66 11.19 6.01
C LEU A 125 8.56 10.42 6.98
N ILE A 126 8.44 9.09 7.03
CA ILE A 126 9.31 8.22 7.84
C ILE A 126 10.77 8.32 7.35
N ALA A 127 10.99 8.18 6.05
CA ALA A 127 12.33 8.23 5.46
C ALA A 127 13.00 9.59 5.69
N SER A 128 12.29 10.70 5.42
CA SER A 128 12.81 12.04 5.64
C SER A 128 13.07 12.34 7.13
N THR A 129 12.23 11.84 8.03
CA THR A 129 12.45 12.00 9.48
C THR A 129 13.66 11.18 9.94
N SER A 130 13.80 9.94 9.45
CA SER A 130 14.99 9.12 9.70
C SER A 130 16.27 9.79 9.20
N GLU A 131 16.24 10.41 8.02
CA GLU A 131 17.40 11.11 7.46
C GLU A 131 17.77 12.35 8.29
N ARG A 132 16.78 13.10 8.80
CA ARG A 132 17.04 14.19 9.77
C ARG A 132 17.67 13.67 11.05
N ILE A 133 17.15 12.58 11.63
CA ILE A 133 17.73 11.92 12.81
C ILE A 133 19.18 11.54 12.55
N ASP A 134 19.46 10.87 11.43
CA ASP A 134 20.82 10.45 11.08
C ASP A 134 21.74 11.66 10.89
N SER A 135 21.23 12.73 10.27
CA SER A 135 21.99 13.97 10.10
C SER A 135 22.34 14.61 11.45
N LEU A 136 21.43 14.59 12.43
CA LEU A 136 21.70 15.11 13.78
C LEU A 136 22.68 14.21 14.52
N LEU A 137 22.55 12.89 14.38
CA LEU A 137 23.39 11.91 15.08
C LEU A 137 24.85 11.94 14.62
N TYR A 138 25.08 12.10 13.31
CA TYR A 138 26.42 11.88 12.72
C TYR A 138 27.06 13.13 12.11
N LYS A 139 26.39 14.29 12.13
CA LYS A 139 27.03 15.55 11.74
C LYS A 139 28.01 15.98 12.82
N SER A 140 29.29 15.84 12.52
CA SER A 140 30.37 16.27 13.41
C SER A 140 30.40 17.79 13.57
N LYS A 141 30.65 18.26 14.79
CA LYS A 141 30.88 19.65 15.16
C LYS A 141 32.10 19.73 16.07
N GLU A 142 32.78 20.85 16.00
CA GLU A 142 33.88 21.14 16.91
C GLU A 142 33.32 21.59 18.27
N ILE A 143 33.62 20.85 19.33
CA ILE A 143 33.22 21.16 20.70
C ILE A 143 34.47 21.55 21.50
N PHE A 144 34.35 22.63 22.27
CA PHE A 144 35.40 23.08 23.16
C PHE A 144 35.08 22.66 24.59
N VAL A 145 36.00 21.94 25.23
CA VAL A 145 35.89 21.55 26.63
C VAL A 145 37.07 22.15 27.40
N ASP A 146 36.76 22.80 28.52
CA ASP A 146 37.78 23.21 29.48
C ASP A 146 38.02 22.05 30.45
N PHE A 147 39.25 21.53 30.43
CA PHE A 147 39.72 20.57 31.40
C PHE A 147 40.95 21.14 32.10
N GLN A 148 40.85 21.32 33.42
CA GLN A 148 41.93 21.84 34.26
C GLN A 148 42.54 23.19 33.79
N GLY A 149 41.72 24.07 33.20
CA GLY A 149 42.16 25.40 32.73
C GLY A 149 42.82 25.36 31.35
N GLN A 150 42.83 24.20 30.68
CA GLN A 150 43.26 24.06 29.30
C GLN A 150 42.05 23.84 28.39
N ARG A 151 41.83 24.77 27.46
CA ARG A 151 40.77 24.65 26.45
C ARG A 151 41.23 23.69 25.36
N THR A 152 40.55 22.54 25.28
CA THR A 152 40.79 21.52 24.27
C THR A 152 39.62 21.50 23.30
N SER A 153 39.92 21.17 22.05
CA SER A 153 38.93 21.08 20.98
C SER A 153 38.88 19.65 20.45
N TYR A 154 37.67 19.12 20.30
CA TYR A 154 37.44 17.81 19.73
C TYR A 154 36.29 17.86 18.71
N ASN A 155 36.46 17.20 17.57
CA ASN A 155 35.37 16.96 16.64
C ASN A 155 34.52 15.81 17.18
N GLN A 156 33.26 16.11 17.49
CA GLN A 156 32.34 15.15 18.07
C GLN A 156 31.00 15.23 17.34
N ASP A 157 30.37 14.08 17.17
CA ASP A 157 28.99 13.97 16.72
C ASP A 157 28.06 13.71 17.93
N ILE A 158 26.76 13.87 17.73
CA ILE A 158 25.79 13.70 18.82
C ILE A 158 25.76 12.25 19.30
N HIS A 159 25.97 11.27 18.42
CA HIS A 159 26.06 9.86 18.81
C HIS A 159 27.14 9.62 19.87
N ASN A 160 28.37 10.04 19.59
CA ASN A 160 29.50 9.92 20.50
C ASN A 160 29.31 10.77 21.76
N SER A 161 28.64 11.91 21.65
CA SER A 161 28.29 12.75 22.80
C SER A 161 27.34 12.03 23.76
N ILE A 162 26.27 11.41 23.24
CA ILE A 162 25.34 10.60 24.03
C ILE A 162 26.05 9.40 24.66
N ALA A 163 26.92 8.71 23.91
CA ALA A 163 27.70 7.60 24.45
C ALA A 163 28.64 8.03 25.59
N MET A 164 29.25 9.21 25.47
CA MET A 164 30.08 9.81 26.52
C MET A 164 29.25 10.18 27.75
N LEU A 165 28.09 10.83 27.59
CA LEU A 165 27.16 11.12 28.69
C LEU A 165 26.77 9.83 29.42
N PHE A 166 26.41 8.78 28.68
CA PHE A 166 26.05 7.47 29.23
C PHE A 166 27.19 6.84 30.05
N ASN A 167 28.43 6.90 29.55
CA ASN A 167 29.59 6.36 30.26
C ASN A 167 29.92 7.18 31.52
N ILE A 168 29.84 8.51 31.45
CA ILE A 168 30.17 9.39 32.59
C ILE A 168 29.15 9.25 33.72
N ILE A 169 27.86 9.09 33.40
CA ILE A 169 26.82 8.85 34.42
C ILE A 169 27.09 7.57 35.24
N LYS A 170 27.86 6.62 34.69
CA LYS A 170 28.30 5.42 35.42
C LYS A 170 29.55 5.64 36.27
N THR A 171 30.24 6.77 36.16
CA THR A 171 31.49 7.05 36.89
C THR A 171 31.27 8.01 38.07
N PRO A 172 31.83 7.74 39.27
CA PRO A 172 31.53 8.50 40.50
C PRO A 172 32.35 9.78 40.72
N ASP A 173 33.08 10.30 39.74
CA ASP A 173 34.04 11.42 39.94
C ASP A 173 33.40 12.82 39.84
N HIS A 174 33.79 13.73 40.73
CA HIS A 174 33.30 15.11 40.83
C HIS A 174 33.92 16.08 39.80
N GLU A 175 35.19 15.90 39.39
CA GLU A 175 35.79 16.76 38.34
C GLU A 175 35.10 16.55 36.99
N PHE A 176 34.67 15.32 36.72
CA PHE A 176 33.91 14.96 35.51
C PHE A 176 32.55 15.65 35.41
N LYS A 177 31.93 16.07 36.53
CA LYS A 177 30.62 16.75 36.51
C LYS A 177 30.66 18.11 35.83
N ASN A 178 31.75 18.86 35.97
CA ASN A 178 31.87 20.18 35.31
C ASN A 178 32.04 20.03 33.79
N SER A 179 32.85 19.07 33.35
CA SER A 179 32.99 18.74 31.92
C SER A 179 31.68 18.18 31.35
N LEU A 180 30.90 17.43 32.14
CA LEU A 180 29.58 16.94 31.76
C LEU A 180 28.60 18.07 31.46
N SER A 181 28.56 19.12 32.31
CA SER A 181 27.71 20.29 32.07
C SER A 181 28.10 20.97 30.76
N GLN A 182 29.38 21.23 30.54
CA GLN A 182 29.86 21.90 29.33
C GLN A 182 29.49 21.12 28.05
N ILE A 183 29.66 19.80 28.05
CA ILE A 183 29.29 18.95 26.92
C ILE A 183 27.78 18.97 26.72
N THR A 184 27.01 18.75 27.79
CA THR A 184 25.54 18.75 27.75
C THR A 184 24.99 20.08 27.22
N ASP A 185 25.53 21.20 27.69
CA ASP A 185 25.16 22.54 27.24
C ASP A 185 25.48 22.75 25.76
N SER A 186 26.64 22.28 25.30
CA SER A 186 27.12 22.44 23.92
C SER A 186 26.31 21.69 22.85
N ILE A 187 25.56 20.64 23.27
CA ILE A 187 24.73 19.79 22.40
C ILE A 187 23.23 19.87 22.75
N SER A 188 22.85 20.70 23.70
CA SER A 188 21.50 20.75 24.27
C SER A 188 20.41 20.98 23.22
N ILE A 189 20.66 21.90 22.28
CA ILE A 189 19.74 22.22 21.19
C ILE A 189 19.59 21.03 20.24
N GLU A 190 20.69 20.39 19.87
CA GLU A 190 20.69 19.21 19.01
C GLU A 190 19.96 18.03 19.67
N LEU A 191 20.09 17.85 20.99
CA LEU A 191 19.34 16.85 21.74
C LEU A 191 17.83 17.13 21.76
N ILE A 192 17.42 18.40 21.85
CA ILE A 192 16.00 18.79 21.75
C ILE A 192 15.47 18.42 20.37
N PHE A 193 16.14 18.83 19.29
CA PHE A 193 15.70 18.51 17.93
C PHE A 193 15.68 17.00 17.67
N LEU A 194 16.68 16.28 18.17
CA LEU A 194 16.73 14.82 18.08
C LEU A 194 15.53 14.18 18.78
N SER A 195 15.19 14.64 20.00
CA SER A 195 14.01 14.16 20.74
C SER A 195 12.71 14.40 19.96
N GLU A 196 12.53 15.59 19.38
CA GLU A 196 11.34 15.94 18.59
C GLU A 196 11.22 15.10 17.30
N ASP A 197 12.32 14.88 16.59
CA ASP A 197 12.32 14.04 15.39
C ASP A 197 12.07 12.57 15.73
N ILE A 198 12.59 12.06 16.85
CA ILE A 198 12.31 10.71 17.34
C ILE A 198 10.85 10.56 17.76
N GLU A 199 10.26 11.56 18.43
CA GLU A 199 8.83 11.56 18.76
C GLU A 199 7.99 11.50 17.48
N THR A 200 8.32 12.34 16.50
CA THR A 200 7.67 12.37 15.19
C THR A 200 7.77 11.00 14.51
N LEU A 201 8.95 10.38 14.52
CA LEU A 201 9.13 9.03 13.99
C LEU A 201 8.26 8.01 14.74
N SER A 202 8.24 8.07 16.07
CA SER A 202 7.44 7.15 16.91
C SER A 202 5.96 7.22 16.57
N TRP A 203 5.43 8.44 16.40
CA TRP A 203 4.06 8.66 15.96
C TRP A 203 3.81 8.12 14.55
N LEU A 204 4.70 8.40 13.61
CA LEU A 204 4.59 7.91 12.23
C LEU A 204 4.57 6.38 12.15
N LEU A 205 5.38 5.70 12.96
CA LEU A 205 5.41 4.24 13.04
C LEU A 205 4.10 3.67 13.61
N GLU A 206 3.55 4.23 14.69
CA GLU A 206 2.23 3.80 15.20
C GLU A 206 1.11 4.07 14.17
N TYR A 207 1.15 5.24 13.52
CA TYR A 207 0.17 5.62 12.52
C TYR A 207 0.20 4.68 11.30
N GLN A 208 1.40 4.34 10.82
CA GLN A 208 1.62 3.37 9.74
C GLN A 208 1.03 2.00 10.12
N VAL A 209 1.36 1.45 11.29
CA VAL A 209 0.78 0.18 11.77
C VAL A 209 -0.75 0.26 11.85
N SER A 210 -1.31 1.39 12.28
CA SER A 210 -2.75 1.56 12.40
C SER A 210 -3.49 1.45 11.05
N ILE A 211 -2.86 1.95 9.98
CA ILE A 211 -3.41 1.95 8.61
C ILE A 211 -3.18 0.61 7.92
N PHE A 212 -1.94 0.12 7.92
CA PHE A 212 -1.52 -1.02 7.11
C PHE A 212 -1.63 -2.36 7.82
N LYS A 213 -1.79 -2.36 9.15
CA LYS A 213 -1.82 -3.57 9.99
C LYS A 213 -0.56 -4.43 9.84
N GLU A 214 0.57 -3.79 9.54
CA GLU A 214 1.86 -4.44 9.32
C GLU A 214 2.93 -3.76 10.19
N GLU A 215 3.71 -4.56 10.92
CA GLU A 215 4.74 -4.08 11.86
C GLU A 215 6.16 -4.05 11.30
N THR A 216 6.40 -4.58 10.09
CA THR A 216 7.75 -4.72 9.50
C THR A 216 8.60 -3.45 9.54
N LEU A 217 8.01 -2.30 9.19
CA LEU A 217 8.72 -1.01 9.23
C LEU A 217 9.00 -0.55 10.67
N LYS A 218 8.02 -0.73 11.57
CA LYS A 218 8.18 -0.43 12.99
C LYS A 218 9.31 -1.26 13.60
N ASP A 219 9.38 -2.55 13.28
CA ASP A 219 10.44 -3.44 13.76
C ASP A 219 11.82 -3.05 13.23
N TYR A 220 11.92 -2.72 11.94
CA TYR A 220 13.17 -2.24 11.36
C TYR A 220 13.70 -1.00 12.11
N TYR A 221 12.85 0.01 12.30
CA TYR A 221 13.25 1.24 12.97
C TYR A 221 13.48 1.05 14.47
N TYR A 222 12.71 0.15 15.11
CA TYR A 222 12.96 -0.31 16.47
C TYR A 222 14.41 -0.75 16.60
N TYR A 223 14.86 -1.74 15.83
CA TYR A 223 16.22 -2.26 15.95
C TYR A 223 17.29 -1.23 15.59
N ARG A 224 17.02 -0.39 14.58
CA ARG A 224 17.96 0.63 14.11
C ARG A 224 18.30 1.66 15.18
N TYR A 225 17.30 2.19 15.90
CA TYR A 225 17.50 3.27 16.87
C TYR A 225 17.50 2.81 18.34
N ARG A 226 17.17 1.54 18.63
CA ARG A 226 17.09 1.02 20.01
C ARG A 226 18.30 1.34 20.88
N MET A 227 19.52 1.12 20.36
CA MET A 227 20.75 1.29 21.13
C MET A 227 20.92 2.74 21.60
N ILE A 228 20.82 3.70 20.66
CA ILE A 228 21.02 5.11 20.99
C ILE A 228 19.91 5.63 21.93
N LEU A 229 18.66 5.21 21.69
CA LEU A 229 17.53 5.60 22.54
C LEU A 229 17.65 5.02 23.96
N THR A 230 18.19 3.81 24.09
CA THR A 230 18.48 3.21 25.40
C THR A 230 19.60 3.97 26.12
N MET A 231 20.64 4.41 25.40
CA MET A 231 21.67 5.28 25.98
C MET A 231 21.09 6.62 26.42
N MET A 232 20.26 7.25 25.60
CA MET A 232 19.58 8.50 25.95
C MET A 232 18.71 8.34 27.21
N TYR A 233 17.89 7.29 27.25
CA TYR A 233 17.04 6.98 28.40
C TYR A 233 17.86 6.76 29.68
N LYS A 234 18.92 5.94 29.61
CA LYS A 234 19.79 5.66 30.77
C LYS A 234 20.65 6.86 31.16
N ALA A 235 20.94 7.76 30.23
CA ALA A 235 21.60 9.03 30.48
C ALA A 235 20.64 10.10 31.05
N ASN A 236 19.40 9.72 31.36
CA ASN A 236 18.35 10.61 31.89
C ASN A 236 18.04 11.79 30.95
N LEU A 237 18.22 11.59 29.64
CA LEU A 237 17.78 12.54 28.62
C LEU A 237 16.26 12.40 28.41
N SER A 238 15.60 13.54 28.23
CA SER A 238 14.15 13.59 28.05
C SER A 238 13.75 12.83 26.78
N LEU A 239 12.87 11.84 26.93
CA LEU A 239 12.23 11.12 25.84
C LEU A 239 10.72 11.10 26.08
N GLN A 240 9.97 11.30 25.01
CA GLN A 240 8.52 11.42 25.09
C GLN A 240 7.84 10.06 25.36
N PRO A 241 6.66 10.04 26.02
CA PRO A 241 6.00 8.79 26.40
C PRO A 241 5.69 7.84 25.23
N ILE A 242 5.38 8.40 24.05
CA ILE A 242 5.15 7.60 22.83
C ILE A 242 6.43 6.88 22.39
N THR A 243 7.57 7.55 22.44
CA THR A 243 8.89 6.98 22.13
C THR A 243 9.22 5.83 23.08
N LEU A 244 9.01 6.03 24.39
CA LEU A 244 9.26 5.00 25.40
C LEU A 244 8.44 3.72 25.14
N ARG A 245 7.20 3.89 24.66
CA ARG A 245 6.29 2.78 24.31
C ARG A 245 6.69 2.10 23.01
N VAL A 246 6.86 2.87 21.93
CA VAL A 246 7.18 2.35 20.59
C VAL A 246 8.50 1.57 20.60
N PHE A 247 9.49 2.08 21.34
CA PHE A 247 10.81 1.47 21.46
C PHE A 247 11.00 0.60 22.71
N GLN A 248 9.94 0.36 23.49
CA GLN A 248 9.94 -0.53 24.67
C GLN A 248 11.07 -0.24 25.68
N LEU A 249 11.44 1.03 25.86
CA LEU A 249 12.61 1.42 26.66
C LEU A 249 12.40 1.23 28.17
N ASN A 250 11.13 1.20 28.60
CA ASN A 250 10.76 1.02 30.00
C ASN A 250 10.69 -0.46 30.45
N GLU A 251 10.79 -1.42 29.52
CA GLU A 251 10.55 -2.84 29.82
C GLU A 251 11.77 -3.59 30.39
N GLU A 252 12.96 -3.00 30.41
CA GLU A 252 14.15 -3.61 31.06
C GLU A 252 13.96 -3.88 32.57
N LYS A 253 12.92 -3.33 33.21
CA LYS A 253 12.57 -3.61 34.62
C LYS A 253 11.85 -4.95 34.84
N LYS A 254 11.56 -5.76 33.80
CA LYS A 254 10.83 -7.04 33.91
C LYS A 254 11.64 -8.30 33.59
N SER A 255 12.96 -8.25 33.68
CA SER A 255 13.76 -9.49 33.73
C SER A 255 14.10 -9.82 35.19
N VAL A 256 13.28 -10.70 35.78
CA VAL A 256 13.64 -11.55 36.92
C VAL A 256 13.85 -12.95 36.37
#